data_AF-A0A346NQC2-F1
#
_entry.id   AF-A0A346NQC2-F1
#
_cell.length_a   1.000
_cell.length_b   1.000
_cell.length_c   1.000
_cell.angle_alpha   90.00
_cell.angle_beta   90.00
_cell.angle_gamma   90.00
#
_symmetry.space_group_name_H-M   'P 1'
#
loop_
_entity.id
_entity.type
_entity.pdbx_description
1 polymer ?
#
loop_
_entity_poly.entity_id
_entity_poly.type
_entity_poly.pdbx_seq_one_letter_code
_entity_poly.pdbx_strand_id
1 'polypeptide(L)'
;MSQDSNQNTTPPAVINEQQWNAITQAIAGLNRDQLTWVSGYMAGMAASAGGTVAPVAGTAPVAQSNTSTLTILYGSQTGNAKHLAQAFQAQAEAAGYTSKLVSMADYKPRQLKSETHVVAYVSTHGEGDAPDDAIELHEFLGGKKAPKLPNLKYAVLGLGDSSYEFFCQTGKDFDSRLAAQGATAIIPREDCDVDYEAQAQSFADKLIASLKDDFAGAPAGQALAAQTGDAVTSGASSTYTKKAPFTAAILDSQKITGRDSVKDIRHIEISLEDSGITYQAGDALGVWFKNAETLVDELIGLVSLNAAEEVTVDDTAMPLKQALTEKLELTLSYPNFIKAYQSATGSSSLAELLEDKATLRTYMAERQIVDIVRDHPGQISAQALVDALRPLTPRLYSIASSQTEVEDEVHLTVAHVDYEAFGVRHQGGASGFLCEHGVAAGEVEIFVEQNDNFRLPENNDTPVIMVGPGTGIAPFRAFMQERDAQDAQGKNWLFFGNPHFTQDFLYQVEWQGYVKSGLLDKITLAFSRDQADKIYVQHRLLEQGQEVYEWLEQGAHFYVCGDAMHMAKDVEAALLSIIAKYGNKSEEDAKAYLVALRKAKRYQKDVY
;
A
#
# COMPACT_ATOMS: atom_id res chain seq x y z
N MET A 1 6.90 -7.64 -62.50
CA MET A 1 5.49 -7.40 -62.86
C MET A 1 4.75 -7.20 -61.56
N SER A 2 4.25 -5.98 -61.38
CA SER A 2 3.47 -5.52 -60.26
C SER A 2 2.27 -6.44 -60.02
N GLN A 3 2.02 -6.79 -58.76
CA GLN A 3 0.69 -7.22 -58.33
C GLN A 3 0.24 -6.30 -57.20
N ASP A 4 -0.57 -5.33 -57.61
CA ASP A 4 -1.46 -4.56 -56.77
C ASP A 4 -2.36 -5.52 -55.98
N SER A 5 -2.19 -5.58 -54.66
CA SER A 5 -3.27 -5.98 -53.75
C SER A 5 -4.01 -4.72 -53.34
N ASN A 6 -4.81 -4.23 -54.28
CA ASN A 6 -5.77 -3.16 -54.10
C ASN A 6 -6.87 -3.66 -53.13
N GLN A 7 -6.76 -3.35 -51.84
CA GLN A 7 -7.87 -3.54 -50.91
C GLN A 7 -8.93 -2.51 -51.23
N ASN A 8 -9.83 -2.90 -52.13
CA ASN A 8 -10.97 -2.12 -52.57
C ASN A 8 -12.02 -2.10 -51.43
N THR A 9 -11.85 -1.20 -50.47
CA THR A 9 -12.88 -0.91 -49.45
C THR A 9 -13.98 -0.10 -50.13
N THR A 10 -15.11 -0.75 -50.41
CA THR A 10 -16.32 -0.12 -50.95
C THR A 10 -16.78 1.01 -50.03
N PRO A 11 -17.19 2.19 -50.56
CA PRO A 11 -17.71 3.27 -49.73
C PRO A 11 -18.92 2.81 -48.90
N PRO A 12 -18.99 3.13 -47.60
CA PRO A 12 -20.22 2.92 -46.84
C PRO A 12 -21.35 3.77 -47.45
N ALA A 13 -22.58 3.23 -47.46
CA ALA A 13 -23.74 3.73 -48.22
C ALA A 13 -24.16 5.20 -47.97
N VAL A 14 -23.51 5.89 -47.03
CA VAL A 14 -23.80 7.25 -46.57
C VAL A 14 -22.93 8.30 -47.30
N ILE A 15 -21.82 7.92 -47.95
CA ILE A 15 -20.90 8.83 -48.64
C ILE A 15 -20.55 8.32 -50.04
N ASN A 16 -20.42 9.24 -51.00
CA ASN A 16 -20.17 8.88 -52.40
C ASN A 16 -18.69 8.58 -52.66
N GLU A 17 -18.41 7.97 -53.80
CA GLU A 17 -17.06 7.50 -54.17
C GLU A 17 -16.01 8.61 -54.26
N GLN A 18 -16.39 9.83 -54.67
CA GLN A 18 -15.50 10.98 -54.65
C GLN A 18 -15.15 11.45 -53.22
N GLN A 19 -16.14 11.49 -52.33
CA GLN A 19 -15.94 11.85 -50.92
C GLN A 19 -15.09 10.80 -50.20
N TRP A 20 -15.33 9.53 -50.48
CA TRP A 20 -14.55 8.42 -49.94
C TRP A 20 -13.07 8.54 -50.33
N ASN A 21 -12.78 8.70 -51.63
CA ASN A 21 -11.41 8.82 -52.11
C ASN A 21 -10.69 10.04 -51.52
N ALA A 22 -11.39 11.17 -51.35
CA ALA A 22 -10.81 12.36 -50.72
C ALA A 22 -10.48 12.15 -49.24
N ILE A 23 -11.35 11.46 -48.49
CA ILE A 23 -11.12 11.12 -47.07
C ILE A 23 -9.96 10.14 -46.96
N THR A 24 -9.96 9.06 -47.75
CA THR A 24 -8.90 8.04 -47.75
C THR A 24 -7.54 8.67 -48.07
N GLN A 25 -7.47 9.58 -49.04
CA GLN A 25 -6.22 10.28 -49.37
C GLN A 25 -5.78 11.24 -48.25
N ALA A 26 -6.70 11.91 -47.56
CA ALA A 26 -6.39 12.81 -46.46
C ALA A 26 -5.85 12.08 -45.21
N ILE A 27 -6.24 10.82 -45.00
CA ILE A 27 -5.86 10.04 -43.80
C ILE A 27 -4.72 9.04 -44.04
N ALA A 28 -4.31 8.81 -45.28
CA ALA A 28 -3.36 7.76 -45.67
C ALA A 28 -1.96 7.86 -45.04
N GLY A 29 -1.59 8.99 -44.44
CA GLY A 29 -0.30 9.21 -43.77
C GLY A 29 -0.38 9.41 -42.26
N LEU A 30 -1.56 9.25 -41.64
CA LEU A 30 -1.76 9.51 -40.22
C LEU A 30 -1.51 8.25 -39.37
N ASN A 31 -0.91 8.44 -38.20
CA ASN A 31 -0.77 7.39 -37.20
C ASN A 31 -2.04 7.23 -36.34
N ARG A 32 -2.06 6.22 -35.46
CA ARG A 32 -3.24 5.86 -34.65
C ARG A 32 -3.80 7.03 -33.82
N ASP A 33 -2.93 7.81 -33.17
CA ASP A 33 -3.36 8.91 -32.31
C ASP A 33 -3.91 10.08 -33.13
N GLN A 34 -3.31 10.34 -34.29
CA GLN A 34 -3.77 11.37 -35.23
C GLN A 34 -5.12 11.00 -35.85
N LEU A 35 -5.34 9.73 -36.21
CA LEU A 35 -6.63 9.25 -36.69
C LEU A 35 -7.72 9.36 -35.62
N THR A 36 -7.38 9.07 -34.36
CA THR A 36 -8.28 9.19 -33.21
C THR A 36 -8.65 10.66 -32.92
N TRP A 37 -7.71 11.58 -33.10
CA TRP A 37 -7.99 13.01 -32.98
C TRP A 37 -8.91 13.52 -34.12
N VAL A 38 -8.65 13.11 -35.36
CA VAL A 38 -9.48 13.50 -36.53
C VAL A 38 -10.91 13.01 -36.39
N SER A 39 -11.14 11.81 -35.85
CA SER A 39 -12.49 11.29 -35.62
C SER A 39 -13.27 12.14 -34.62
N GLY A 40 -12.63 12.56 -33.52
CA GLY A 40 -13.22 13.46 -32.53
C GLY A 40 -13.54 14.85 -33.10
N TYR A 41 -12.65 15.40 -33.93
CA TYR A 41 -12.86 16.69 -34.60
C TYR A 41 -14.06 16.64 -35.56
N MET A 42 -14.17 15.60 -36.39
CA MET A 42 -15.30 15.42 -37.31
C MET A 42 -16.63 15.20 -36.57
N ALA A 43 -16.62 14.48 -35.44
CA ALA A 43 -17.80 14.31 -34.58
C ALA A 43 -18.28 15.65 -33.98
N GLY A 44 -17.35 16.50 -33.55
CA GLY A 44 -17.66 17.85 -33.07
C GLY A 44 -18.25 18.75 -34.16
N MET A 45 -17.73 18.66 -35.39
CA MET A 45 -18.30 19.38 -36.54
C MET A 45 -19.71 18.90 -36.88
N ALA A 46 -19.97 17.60 -36.83
CA ALA A 46 -21.31 17.05 -37.05
C ALA A 46 -22.32 17.54 -36.00
N ALA A 47 -21.92 17.67 -34.73
CA ALA A 47 -22.74 18.25 -33.68
C ALA A 47 -23.07 19.75 -33.93
N SER A 48 -22.18 20.48 -34.59
CA SER A 48 -22.39 21.89 -34.97
C SER A 48 -23.22 22.09 -36.25
N ALA A 49 -23.37 21.05 -37.08
CA ALA A 49 -24.08 21.09 -38.35
C ALA A 49 -25.60 20.80 -38.23
N GLY A 50 -26.08 20.40 -37.05
CA GLY A 50 -27.50 20.32 -36.72
C GLY A 50 -28.10 21.71 -36.48
N GLY A 51 -28.73 22.27 -37.52
CA GLY A 51 -29.17 23.66 -37.58
C GLY A 51 -30.09 24.16 -36.45
N THR A 52 -29.71 25.34 -35.94
CA THR A 52 -30.51 26.46 -35.42
C THR A 52 -32.02 26.26 -35.15
N VAL A 53 -32.40 26.40 -33.87
CA VAL A 53 -33.72 26.94 -33.48
C VAL A 53 -33.50 28.37 -32.98
N ALA A 54 -34.20 29.34 -33.57
CA ALA A 54 -34.11 30.77 -33.27
C ALA A 54 -34.72 31.13 -31.89
N PRO A 55 -34.40 32.32 -31.33
CA PRO A 55 -34.57 32.59 -29.90
C PRO A 55 -36.01 32.98 -29.56
N VAL A 56 -36.58 32.37 -28.53
CA VAL A 56 -37.79 32.87 -27.88
C VAL A 56 -37.36 33.71 -26.69
N ALA A 57 -37.62 35.01 -26.76
CA ALA A 57 -37.45 35.92 -25.64
C ALA A 57 -38.47 35.59 -24.53
N GLY A 58 -37.99 35.53 -23.28
CA GLY A 58 -38.82 35.67 -22.09
C GLY A 58 -39.21 34.37 -21.37
N THR A 59 -38.24 33.62 -20.87
CA THR A 59 -38.37 33.03 -19.53
C THR A 59 -37.12 33.39 -18.74
N ALA A 60 -37.33 33.84 -17.50
CA ALA A 60 -36.28 34.18 -16.55
C ALA A 60 -35.22 33.06 -16.50
N PRO A 61 -33.94 33.35 -16.18
CA PRO A 61 -32.93 32.31 -16.06
C PRO A 61 -33.46 31.29 -15.04
N VAL A 62 -33.83 30.11 -15.52
CA VAL A 62 -33.95 28.96 -14.64
C VAL A 62 -32.52 28.76 -14.17
N ALA A 63 -32.30 29.03 -12.88
CA ALA A 63 -31.02 28.86 -12.23
C ALA A 63 -30.43 27.53 -12.70
N GLN A 64 -29.15 27.53 -13.08
CA GLN A 64 -28.38 26.30 -13.12
C GLN A 64 -28.67 25.58 -11.81
N SER A 65 -29.42 24.48 -11.86
CA SER A 65 -29.51 23.58 -10.73
C SER A 65 -28.08 23.19 -10.44
N ASN A 66 -27.55 23.62 -9.29
CA ASN A 66 -26.28 23.16 -8.77
C ASN A 66 -26.42 21.64 -8.63
N THR A 67 -26.06 20.88 -9.65
CA THR A 67 -25.85 19.43 -9.51
C THR A 67 -24.63 19.29 -8.61
N SER A 68 -24.89 19.13 -7.31
CA SER A 68 -23.90 18.74 -6.32
C SER A 68 -23.11 17.56 -6.90
N THR A 69 -21.78 17.66 -6.86
CA THR A 69 -20.88 16.55 -7.25
C THR A 69 -20.22 16.05 -5.99
N LEU A 70 -20.20 14.73 -5.83
CA LEU A 70 -19.56 14.04 -4.72
C LEU A 70 -18.09 13.78 -5.06
N THR A 71 -17.17 14.51 -4.43
CA THR A 71 -15.73 14.27 -4.61
C THR A 71 -15.26 13.23 -3.60
N ILE A 72 -14.82 12.08 -4.10
CA ILE A 72 -14.31 10.97 -3.30
C ILE A 72 -12.79 11.00 -3.41
N LEU A 73 -12.12 11.19 -2.27
CA LEU A 73 -10.68 11.22 -2.15
C LEU A 73 -10.18 9.95 -1.48
N TYR A 74 -9.08 9.39 -1.98
CA TYR A 74 -8.38 8.31 -1.30
C TYR A 74 -6.92 8.65 -1.02
N GLY A 75 -6.46 8.29 0.17
CA GLY A 75 -5.05 8.24 0.55
C GLY A 75 -4.72 6.83 1.02
N SER A 76 -3.87 6.10 0.30
CA SER A 76 -3.69 4.67 0.50
C SER A 76 -2.24 4.24 0.38
N GLN A 77 -1.69 3.59 1.41
CA GLN A 77 -0.34 3.01 1.34
C GLN A 77 -0.34 1.70 0.55
N THR A 78 -1.19 0.75 0.93
CA THR A 78 -1.26 -0.62 0.37
C THR A 78 -2.56 -0.86 -0.40
N GLY A 79 -3.09 0.16 -1.07
CA GLY A 79 -4.30 0.03 -1.89
C GLY A 79 -5.65 -0.19 -1.17
N ASN A 80 -5.71 -0.59 0.10
CA ASN A 80 -6.98 -0.85 0.81
C ASN A 80 -7.98 0.33 0.78
N ALA A 81 -7.52 1.55 1.10
CA ALA A 81 -8.38 2.74 1.07
C ALA A 81 -8.83 3.10 -0.36
N LYS A 82 -7.95 2.86 -1.36
CA LYS A 82 -8.28 3.04 -2.78
C LYS A 82 -9.40 2.08 -3.21
N HIS A 83 -9.32 0.80 -2.84
CA HIS A 83 -10.35 -0.19 -3.17
C HIS A 83 -11.70 0.14 -2.53
N LEU A 84 -11.73 0.55 -1.26
CA LEU A 84 -12.96 0.98 -0.59
C LEU A 84 -13.56 2.23 -1.26
N ALA A 85 -12.73 3.21 -1.63
CA ALA A 85 -13.18 4.41 -2.32
C ALA A 85 -13.76 4.10 -3.72
N GLN A 86 -13.17 3.16 -4.46
CA GLN A 86 -13.70 2.68 -5.74
C GLN A 86 -15.04 1.95 -5.57
N ALA A 87 -15.16 1.08 -4.57
CA ALA A 87 -16.42 0.39 -4.27
C ALA A 87 -17.52 1.39 -3.88
N PHE A 88 -17.19 2.39 -3.04
CA PHE A 88 -18.11 3.44 -2.67
C PHE A 88 -18.51 4.32 -3.86
N GLN A 89 -17.60 4.63 -4.78
CA GLN A 89 -17.91 5.36 -6.01
C GLN A 89 -18.98 4.62 -6.82
N ALA A 90 -18.78 3.33 -7.06
CA ALA A 90 -19.75 2.50 -7.79
C ALA A 90 -21.12 2.47 -7.09
N GLN A 91 -21.13 2.40 -5.75
CA GLN A 91 -22.36 2.44 -4.95
C GLN A 91 -23.06 3.81 -5.03
N ALA A 92 -22.30 4.91 -5.01
CA ALA A 92 -22.83 6.28 -5.13
C ALA A 92 -23.42 6.54 -6.52
N GLU A 93 -22.75 6.09 -7.59
CA GLU A 93 -23.25 6.22 -8.96
C GLU A 93 -24.50 5.35 -9.18
N ALA A 94 -24.54 4.14 -8.61
CA ALA A 94 -25.73 3.29 -8.62
C ALA A 94 -26.91 3.92 -7.86
N ALA A 95 -26.65 4.73 -6.83
CA ALA A 95 -27.65 5.53 -6.12
C ALA A 95 -28.07 6.81 -6.87
N GLY A 96 -27.45 7.11 -8.03
CA GLY A 96 -27.76 8.25 -8.87
C GLY A 96 -27.00 9.54 -8.53
N TYR A 97 -25.93 9.45 -7.73
CA TYR A 97 -25.10 10.61 -7.37
C TYR A 97 -24.01 10.83 -8.41
N THR A 98 -23.91 12.06 -8.92
CA THR A 98 -22.75 12.46 -9.73
C THR A 98 -21.51 12.45 -8.84
N SER A 99 -20.51 11.64 -9.18
CA SER A 99 -19.32 11.46 -8.35
C SER A 99 -18.02 11.61 -9.14
N LYS A 100 -16.92 11.87 -8.43
CA LYS A 100 -15.56 11.90 -8.96
C LYS A 100 -14.61 11.26 -7.96
N LEU A 101 -13.87 10.25 -8.37
CA LEU A 101 -12.81 9.63 -7.57
C LEU A 101 -11.43 10.24 -7.91
N VAL A 102 -10.65 10.60 -6.89
CA VAL A 102 -9.32 11.21 -7.05
C VAL A 102 -8.35 10.68 -6.00
N SER A 103 -7.13 10.31 -6.40
CA SER A 103 -6.02 10.15 -5.44
C SER A 103 -5.71 11.49 -4.79
N MET A 104 -5.40 11.50 -3.50
CA MET A 104 -4.95 12.72 -2.82
C MET A 104 -3.66 13.29 -3.43
N ALA A 105 -2.82 12.46 -4.08
CA ALA A 105 -1.58 12.92 -4.73
C ALA A 105 -1.86 13.82 -5.96
N ASP A 106 -2.97 13.55 -6.66
CA ASP A 106 -3.38 14.30 -7.85
C ASP A 106 -4.36 15.43 -7.52
N TYR A 107 -4.85 15.49 -6.28
CA TYR A 107 -5.81 16.47 -5.83
C TYR A 107 -5.14 17.79 -5.46
N LYS A 108 -5.61 18.91 -6.03
CA LYS A 108 -5.06 20.23 -5.72
C LYS A 108 -5.75 20.79 -4.46
N PRO A 109 -5.06 20.97 -3.31
CA PRO A 109 -5.74 21.29 -2.04
C PRO A 109 -6.58 22.58 -2.06
N ARG A 110 -6.20 23.55 -2.91
CA ARG A 110 -6.95 24.81 -3.08
C ARG A 110 -8.35 24.62 -3.67
N GLN A 111 -8.63 23.48 -4.32
CA GLN A 111 -9.94 23.13 -4.87
C GLN A 111 -10.99 22.90 -3.77
N LEU A 112 -10.59 22.63 -2.52
CA LEU A 112 -11.54 22.42 -1.40
C LEU A 112 -12.55 23.57 -1.24
N LYS A 113 -12.19 24.81 -1.59
CA LYS A 113 -13.11 25.96 -1.52
C LYS A 113 -14.30 25.87 -2.47
N SER A 114 -14.14 25.15 -3.58
CA SER A 114 -15.19 24.98 -4.60
C SER A 114 -15.99 23.69 -4.44
N GLU A 115 -15.54 22.78 -3.57
CA GLU A 115 -16.25 21.53 -3.30
C GLU A 115 -17.47 21.75 -2.41
N THR A 116 -18.53 20.97 -2.63
CA THR A 116 -19.73 20.96 -1.77
C THR A 116 -19.81 19.70 -0.92
N HIS A 117 -19.38 18.54 -1.45
CA HIS A 117 -19.39 17.26 -0.76
C HIS A 117 -18.07 16.54 -0.99
N VAL A 118 -17.36 16.21 0.10
CA VAL A 118 -16.10 15.45 0.05
C VAL A 118 -16.18 14.23 0.95
N VAL A 119 -15.80 13.07 0.43
CA VAL A 119 -15.64 11.84 1.22
C VAL A 119 -14.18 11.43 1.16
N ALA A 120 -13.55 11.24 2.32
CA ALA A 120 -12.16 10.81 2.41
C ALA A 120 -12.07 9.38 2.93
N TYR A 121 -11.47 8.49 2.15
CA TYR A 121 -11.02 7.17 2.57
C TYR A 121 -9.51 7.23 2.76
N VAL A 122 -9.01 7.05 3.97
CA VAL A 122 -7.58 7.27 4.24
C VAL A 122 -7.00 6.26 5.21
N SER A 123 -5.89 5.63 4.83
CA SER A 123 -5.09 4.80 5.75
C SER A 123 -4.20 5.66 6.65
N THR A 124 -3.79 5.11 7.78
CA THR A 124 -2.67 5.62 8.59
C THR A 124 -1.46 4.72 8.38
N HIS A 125 -0.27 5.27 8.17
CA HIS A 125 0.97 4.51 8.01
C HIS A 125 1.96 4.78 9.15
N GLY A 126 2.77 3.78 9.51
CA GLY A 126 3.82 3.90 10.52
C GLY A 126 3.34 4.48 11.85
N GLU A 127 3.95 5.57 12.30
CA GLU A 127 3.71 6.21 13.60
C GLU A 127 2.63 7.31 13.53
N GLY A 128 1.51 7.01 12.87
CA GLY A 128 0.42 7.97 12.74
C GLY A 128 0.52 8.89 11.52
N ASP A 129 1.46 8.61 10.63
CA ASP A 129 1.75 9.41 9.45
C ASP A 129 0.69 9.18 8.35
N ALA A 130 0.43 10.22 7.57
CA ALA A 130 -0.40 10.10 6.38
C ALA A 130 0.34 9.25 5.31
N PRO A 131 -0.37 8.43 4.51
CA PRO A 131 0.22 7.72 3.38
C PRO A 131 0.82 8.72 2.41
N ASP A 132 1.83 8.30 1.65
CA ASP A 132 2.65 9.21 0.83
C ASP A 132 1.80 10.05 -0.16
N ASP A 133 0.67 9.51 -0.63
CA ASP A 133 -0.28 10.20 -1.51
C ASP A 133 -1.15 11.25 -0.79
N ALA A 134 -1.29 11.20 0.54
CA ALA A 134 -2.12 12.10 1.33
C ALA A 134 -1.33 13.23 2.03
N ILE A 135 -0.01 13.16 2.09
CA ILE A 135 0.84 14.10 2.86
C ILE A 135 0.56 15.56 2.49
N GLU A 136 0.54 15.93 1.20
CA GLU A 136 0.36 17.33 0.78
C GLU A 136 -0.98 17.91 1.26
N LEU A 137 -2.06 17.14 1.10
CA LEU A 137 -3.39 17.57 1.51
C LEU A 137 -3.53 17.63 3.04
N HIS A 138 -2.98 16.63 3.74
CA HIS A 138 -2.96 16.56 5.19
C HIS A 138 -2.24 17.76 5.80
N GLU A 139 -1.01 18.04 5.36
CA GLU A 139 -0.22 19.21 5.79
C GLU A 139 -0.92 20.53 5.45
N PHE A 140 -1.49 20.65 4.25
CA PHE A 140 -2.21 21.85 3.82
C PHE A 140 -3.37 22.19 4.75
N LEU A 141 -4.17 21.19 5.14
CA LEU A 141 -5.30 21.34 6.07
C LEU A 141 -4.85 21.69 7.50
N GLY A 142 -3.67 21.21 7.92
CA GLY A 142 -3.05 21.57 9.21
C GLY A 142 -2.36 22.94 9.21
N GLY A 143 -2.08 23.50 8.03
CA GLY A 143 -1.32 24.74 7.88
C GLY A 143 -2.16 26.02 7.98
N LYS A 144 -1.48 27.16 8.21
CA LYS A 144 -2.10 28.51 8.25
C LYS A 144 -2.77 28.95 6.94
N LYS A 145 -2.46 28.27 5.82
CA LYS A 145 -3.00 28.56 4.48
C LYS A 145 -4.31 27.81 4.20
N ALA A 146 -4.76 26.95 5.12
CA ALA A 146 -6.02 26.22 4.99
C ALA A 146 -7.20 27.19 4.81
N PRO A 147 -8.08 26.95 3.83
CA PRO A 147 -9.23 27.81 3.58
C PRO A 147 -10.33 27.59 4.61
N LYS A 148 -11.21 28.59 4.81
CA LYS A 148 -12.52 28.37 5.46
C LYS A 148 -13.46 27.65 4.50
N LEU A 149 -14.20 26.68 5.02
CA LEU A 149 -15.02 25.72 4.27
C LEU A 149 -16.49 25.67 4.78
N PRO A 150 -17.18 26.81 4.95
CA PRO A 150 -18.51 26.85 5.57
C PRO A 150 -19.61 26.13 4.76
N ASN A 151 -19.37 25.91 3.47
CA ASN A 151 -20.33 25.28 2.56
C ASN A 151 -19.97 23.82 2.23
N LEU A 152 -18.87 23.30 2.80
CA LEU A 152 -18.42 21.95 2.55
C LEU A 152 -19.09 20.99 3.54
N LYS A 153 -19.75 19.97 3.01
CA LYS A 153 -20.15 18.79 3.76
C LYS A 153 -19.12 17.67 3.55
N TYR A 154 -18.81 16.91 4.59
CA TYR A 154 -17.80 15.86 4.47
C TYR A 154 -18.10 14.59 5.27
N ALA A 155 -17.45 13.50 4.91
CA ALA A 155 -17.38 12.27 5.71
C ALA A 155 -15.96 11.68 5.61
N VAL A 156 -15.50 11.01 6.66
CA VAL A 156 -14.16 10.40 6.71
C VAL A 156 -14.27 8.95 7.19
N LEU A 157 -13.63 8.04 6.47
CA LEU A 157 -13.33 6.70 6.93
C LEU A 157 -11.82 6.55 7.06
N GLY A 158 -11.36 6.27 8.27
CA GLY A 158 -9.98 5.97 8.58
C GLY A 158 -9.73 4.46 8.59
N LEU A 159 -8.65 4.01 7.95
CA LEU A 159 -8.12 2.66 8.12
C LEU A 159 -6.87 2.70 9.01
N GLY A 160 -6.75 1.77 9.94
CA GLY A 160 -5.59 1.63 10.81
C GLY A 160 -5.54 0.26 11.48
N ASP A 161 -4.58 0.09 12.39
CA ASP A 161 -4.44 -1.11 13.22
C ASP A 161 -4.34 -0.68 14.68
N SER A 162 -5.24 -1.20 15.53
CA SER A 162 -5.30 -0.83 16.95
C SER A 162 -4.15 -1.36 17.79
N SER A 163 -3.28 -2.23 17.24
CA SER A 163 -2.01 -2.59 17.87
C SER A 163 -0.98 -1.45 17.83
N TYR A 164 -1.20 -0.42 17.01
CA TYR A 164 -0.34 0.77 16.91
C TYR A 164 -0.85 1.91 17.80
N GLU A 165 0.06 2.74 18.30
CA GLU A 165 -0.27 3.88 19.16
C GLU A 165 -1.26 4.84 18.48
N PHE A 166 -0.98 5.18 17.23
CA PHE A 166 -1.70 6.20 16.47
C PHE A 166 -2.79 5.60 15.57
N PHE A 167 -3.60 4.71 16.13
CA PHE A 167 -4.73 4.06 15.44
C PHE A 167 -5.61 5.08 14.70
N CYS A 168 -5.77 4.95 13.38
CA CYS A 168 -6.56 5.84 12.51
C CYS A 168 -6.22 7.33 12.62
N GLN A 169 -4.99 7.70 13.02
CA GLN A 169 -4.62 9.09 13.28
C GLN A 169 -4.79 9.99 12.06
N THR A 170 -4.48 9.50 10.86
CA THR A 170 -4.67 10.30 9.64
C THR A 170 -6.15 10.62 9.40
N GLY A 171 -7.05 9.65 9.59
CA GLY A 171 -8.50 9.87 9.51
C GLY A 171 -9.01 10.86 10.56
N LYS A 172 -8.54 10.73 11.81
CA LYS A 172 -8.84 11.66 12.91
C LYS A 172 -8.37 13.09 12.60
N ASP A 173 -7.21 13.22 11.99
CA ASP A 173 -6.65 14.49 11.57
C ASP A 173 -7.48 15.13 10.45
N PHE A 174 -7.88 14.39 9.43
CA PHE A 174 -8.74 14.90 8.36
C PHE A 174 -10.07 15.42 8.91
N ASP A 175 -10.74 14.63 9.73
CA ASP A 175 -12.01 14.99 10.35
C ASP A 175 -11.90 16.25 11.22
N SER A 176 -10.94 16.26 12.15
CA SER A 176 -10.73 17.41 13.04
C SER A 176 -10.31 18.69 12.30
N ARG A 177 -9.44 18.57 11.29
CA ARG A 177 -8.95 19.73 10.50
C ARG A 177 -10.04 20.28 9.58
N LEU A 178 -10.85 19.43 8.95
CA LEU A 178 -12.01 19.87 8.14
C LEU A 178 -13.05 20.58 9.00
N ALA A 179 -13.39 20.02 10.17
CA ALA A 179 -14.29 20.66 11.14
C ALA A 179 -13.76 22.03 11.58
N ALA A 180 -12.46 22.13 11.90
CA ALA A 180 -11.82 23.40 12.31
C ALA A 180 -11.87 24.49 11.24
N GLN A 181 -12.00 24.10 9.95
CA GLN A 181 -12.21 25.04 8.85
C GLN A 181 -13.68 25.43 8.61
N GLY A 182 -14.62 24.85 9.36
CA GLY A 182 -16.05 25.15 9.28
C GLY A 182 -16.85 24.22 8.37
N ALA A 183 -16.25 23.12 7.91
CA ALA A 183 -16.98 22.09 7.17
C ALA A 183 -17.92 21.30 8.11
N THR A 184 -19.01 20.76 7.57
CA THR A 184 -20.03 20.03 8.33
C THR A 184 -19.94 18.53 8.06
N ALA A 185 -19.82 17.71 9.10
CA ALA A 185 -19.83 16.25 8.94
C ALA A 185 -21.24 15.76 8.54
N ILE A 186 -21.32 14.90 7.52
CA ILE A 186 -22.57 14.28 7.02
C ILE A 186 -22.99 13.15 7.97
N ILE A 187 -22.00 12.32 8.33
CA ILE A 187 -22.09 11.26 9.34
C ILE A 187 -20.82 11.32 10.20
N PRO A 188 -20.82 10.74 11.41
CA PRO A 188 -19.61 10.60 12.21
C PRO A 188 -18.51 9.85 11.45
N ARG A 189 -17.24 10.21 11.72
CA ARG A 189 -16.07 9.47 11.24
C ARG A 189 -16.13 8.02 11.71
N GLU A 190 -15.76 7.10 10.83
CA GLU A 190 -15.55 5.68 11.15
C GLU A 190 -14.04 5.39 11.20
N ASP A 191 -13.58 4.76 12.28
CA ASP A 191 -12.18 4.36 12.48
C ASP A 191 -12.13 2.82 12.42
N CYS A 192 -11.75 2.25 11.27
CA CYS A 192 -11.75 0.81 11.05
C CYS A 192 -10.39 0.17 11.39
N ASP A 193 -10.45 -1.01 12.02
CA ASP A 193 -9.31 -1.86 12.33
C ASP A 193 -8.99 -2.83 11.17
N VAL A 194 -8.12 -3.82 11.38
CA VAL A 194 -7.66 -4.75 10.32
C VAL A 194 -8.79 -5.56 9.65
N ASP A 195 -9.89 -5.80 10.36
CA ASP A 195 -11.14 -6.45 9.93
C ASP A 195 -12.20 -5.42 9.48
N TYR A 196 -11.76 -4.47 8.66
CA TYR A 196 -12.53 -3.28 8.31
C TYR A 196 -13.75 -3.54 7.42
N GLU A 197 -13.84 -4.65 6.69
CA GLU A 197 -14.77 -4.79 5.56
C GLU A 197 -16.24 -4.56 5.94
N ALA A 198 -16.70 -5.15 7.03
CA ALA A 198 -18.08 -4.99 7.49
C ALA A 198 -18.38 -3.57 7.99
N GLN A 199 -17.44 -2.97 8.73
CA GLN A 199 -17.55 -1.61 9.24
C GLN A 199 -17.57 -0.59 8.08
N ALA A 200 -16.69 -0.77 7.10
CA ALA A 200 -16.62 0.06 5.91
C ALA A 200 -17.89 -0.01 5.05
N GLN A 201 -18.47 -1.21 4.88
CA GLN A 201 -19.74 -1.37 4.19
C GLN A 201 -20.88 -0.67 4.94
N SER A 202 -20.94 -0.83 6.27
CA SER A 202 -21.93 -0.15 7.11
C SER A 202 -21.82 1.38 7.01
N PHE A 203 -20.60 1.91 6.99
CA PHE A 203 -20.33 3.34 6.78
C PHE A 203 -20.82 3.81 5.41
N ALA A 204 -20.49 3.08 4.35
CA ALA A 204 -20.91 3.38 2.98
C ALA A 204 -22.45 3.43 2.87
N ASP A 205 -23.14 2.43 3.40
CA ASP A 205 -24.61 2.35 3.36
C ASP A 205 -25.28 3.53 4.09
N LYS A 206 -24.77 3.88 5.28
CA LYS A 206 -25.25 5.04 6.05
C LYS A 206 -25.01 6.34 5.28
N LEU A 207 -23.82 6.51 4.69
CA LEU A 207 -23.46 7.71 3.95
C LEU A 207 -24.34 7.90 2.71
N ILE A 208 -24.56 6.83 1.94
CA ILE A 208 -25.47 6.86 0.78
C ILE A 208 -26.87 7.30 1.20
N ALA A 209 -27.39 6.76 2.30
CA ALA A 209 -28.70 7.14 2.82
C ALA A 209 -28.76 8.62 3.25
N SER A 210 -27.71 9.13 3.89
CA SER A 210 -27.62 10.52 4.36
C SER A 210 -27.47 11.55 3.24
N LEU A 211 -26.90 11.17 2.09
CA LEU A 211 -26.72 12.07 0.93
C LEU A 211 -28.00 12.31 0.13
N LYS A 212 -29.07 11.55 0.39
CA LYS A 212 -30.28 11.53 -0.44
C LYS A 212 -30.91 12.90 -0.63
N ASP A 213 -31.05 13.68 0.45
CA ASP A 213 -31.70 14.99 0.40
C ASP A 213 -30.82 16.07 -0.27
N ASP A 214 -29.50 15.91 -0.21
CA ASP A 214 -28.52 16.84 -0.78
C ASP A 214 -28.39 16.72 -2.31
N PHE A 215 -28.79 15.56 -2.84
CA PHE A 215 -28.78 15.23 -4.27
C PHE A 215 -30.19 15.03 -4.85
N ALA A 216 -31.24 15.21 -4.03
CA ALA A 216 -32.64 15.20 -4.46
C ALA A 216 -32.97 16.43 -5.30
N GLY A 217 -32.83 16.30 -6.62
CA GLY A 217 -33.07 17.39 -7.58
C GLY A 217 -32.38 17.21 -8.92
N ALA A 218 -31.46 16.25 -9.05
CA ALA A 218 -31.01 15.81 -10.36
C ALA A 218 -32.17 15.06 -11.05
N PRO A 219 -32.56 15.43 -12.29
CA PRO A 219 -33.29 14.49 -13.13
C PRO A 219 -32.45 13.22 -13.18
N ALA A 220 -33.08 12.05 -13.10
CA ALA A 220 -32.44 10.80 -13.47
C ALA A 220 -31.88 11.00 -14.89
N GLY A 221 -30.59 11.32 -14.98
CA GLY A 221 -29.88 11.36 -16.23
C GLY A 221 -30.08 9.99 -16.83
N GLN A 222 -30.60 9.94 -18.06
CA GLN A 222 -30.67 8.71 -18.82
C GLN A 222 -29.36 7.99 -18.63
N ALA A 223 -29.43 6.75 -18.15
CA ALA A 223 -28.30 5.85 -18.17
C ALA A 223 -27.80 5.83 -19.61
N LEU A 224 -26.74 6.59 -19.88
CA LEU A 224 -25.89 6.36 -21.03
C LEU A 224 -25.37 4.96 -20.78
N ALA A 225 -25.94 4.00 -21.51
CA ALA A 225 -25.35 2.70 -21.64
C ALA A 225 -23.89 2.95 -22.02
N ALA A 226 -23.00 2.75 -21.05
CA ALA A 226 -21.58 2.71 -21.30
C ALA A 226 -21.42 1.61 -22.34
N GLN A 227 -21.17 2.01 -23.60
CA GLN A 227 -20.54 1.11 -24.53
C GLN A 227 -19.18 0.81 -23.90
N THR A 228 -19.09 -0.38 -23.32
CA THR A 228 -17.85 -1.04 -22.92
C THR A 228 -16.94 -1.01 -24.14
N GLY A 229 -16.13 0.03 -24.23
CA GLY A 229 -14.95 0.01 -25.08
C GLY A 229 -14.10 -1.11 -24.54
N ASP A 230 -13.87 -2.12 -25.37
CA ASP A 230 -13.01 -3.26 -25.06
C ASP A 230 -11.76 -2.75 -24.36
N ALA A 231 -11.57 -3.28 -23.15
CA ALA A 231 -10.40 -3.05 -22.35
C ALA A 231 -9.17 -3.25 -23.24
N VAL A 232 -8.40 -2.18 -23.39
CA VAL A 232 -7.02 -2.27 -23.83
C VAL A 232 -6.32 -3.11 -22.77
N THR A 233 -6.07 -4.37 -23.12
CA THR A 233 -5.17 -5.34 -22.48
C THR A 233 -4.87 -5.01 -21.01
N SER A 234 -5.75 -5.51 -20.13
CA SER A 234 -5.39 -5.77 -18.75
C SER A 234 -4.08 -6.55 -18.75
N GLY A 235 -3.02 -5.98 -18.17
CA GLY A 235 -1.97 -6.80 -17.58
C GLY A 235 -2.68 -7.81 -16.69
N ALA A 236 -2.33 -9.09 -16.82
CA ALA A 236 -3.03 -10.18 -16.17
C ALA A 236 -3.23 -9.85 -14.68
N SER A 237 -4.47 -9.54 -14.29
CA SER A 237 -4.86 -9.61 -12.89
C SER A 237 -4.55 -11.04 -12.47
N SER A 238 -3.65 -11.23 -11.50
CA SER A 238 -3.46 -12.55 -10.91
C SER A 238 -4.83 -13.09 -10.51
N THR A 239 -5.13 -14.34 -10.88
CA THR A 239 -6.40 -14.98 -10.51
C THR A 239 -6.52 -15.08 -8.99
N TYR A 240 -5.38 -15.07 -8.30
CA TYR A 240 -5.25 -15.14 -6.86
C TYR A 240 -5.20 -13.76 -6.21
N THR A 241 -5.90 -13.65 -5.09
CA THR A 241 -6.07 -12.41 -4.33
C THR A 241 -5.94 -12.71 -2.84
N LYS A 242 -5.92 -11.67 -1.98
CA LYS A 242 -5.96 -11.83 -0.52
C LYS A 242 -7.06 -12.81 -0.05
N LYS A 243 -8.25 -12.78 -0.69
CA LYS A 243 -9.41 -13.60 -0.31
C LYS A 243 -9.42 -15.00 -0.95
N ALA A 244 -8.63 -15.20 -1.99
CA ALA A 244 -8.47 -16.46 -2.69
C ALA A 244 -6.99 -16.64 -3.02
N PRO A 245 -6.15 -16.97 -2.01
CA PRO A 245 -4.71 -17.10 -2.21
C PRO A 245 -4.36 -18.37 -3.01
N PHE A 246 -3.16 -18.40 -3.56
CA PHE A 246 -2.57 -19.58 -4.18
C PHE A 246 -1.81 -20.38 -3.13
N THR A 247 -2.02 -21.70 -3.09
CA THR A 247 -1.20 -22.60 -2.27
C THR A 247 0.05 -22.96 -3.06
N ALA A 248 1.20 -22.49 -2.59
CA ALA A 248 2.50 -22.65 -3.21
C ALA A 248 3.43 -23.55 -2.39
N ALA A 249 4.33 -24.26 -3.06
CA ALA A 249 5.38 -25.03 -2.37
C ALA A 249 6.52 -24.10 -1.91
N ILE A 250 7.02 -24.32 -0.69
CA ILE A 250 8.27 -23.70 -0.23
C ILE A 250 9.43 -24.56 -0.72
N LEU A 251 10.27 -23.98 -1.60
CA LEU A 251 11.37 -24.67 -2.25
C LEU A 251 12.63 -24.67 -1.39
N ASP A 252 12.99 -23.53 -0.81
CA ASP A 252 14.13 -23.39 0.08
C ASP A 252 13.89 -22.37 1.20
N SER A 253 14.60 -22.53 2.31
CA SER A 253 14.64 -21.61 3.45
C SER A 253 16.05 -21.58 4.03
N GLN A 254 16.92 -20.83 3.36
CA GLN A 254 18.35 -20.79 3.65
C GLN A 254 18.69 -19.62 4.58
N LYS A 255 19.33 -19.89 5.72
CA LYS A 255 19.96 -18.84 6.53
C LYS A 255 21.13 -18.21 5.76
N ILE A 256 21.04 -16.90 5.52
CA ILE A 256 22.03 -16.11 4.75
C ILE A 256 22.88 -15.20 5.64
N THR A 257 22.70 -15.27 6.96
CA THR A 257 23.67 -14.74 7.94
C THR A 257 24.62 -15.83 8.40
N GLY A 258 25.79 -15.42 8.88
CA GLY A 258 26.79 -16.31 9.46
C GLY A 258 26.28 -17.04 10.71
N ARG A 259 26.93 -18.15 11.03
CA ARG A 259 26.53 -19.05 12.13
C ARG A 259 26.38 -18.31 13.46
N ASP A 260 27.28 -17.38 13.73
CA ASP A 260 27.38 -16.66 15.00
C ASP A 260 26.72 -15.28 14.95
N SER A 261 25.97 -14.97 13.86
CA SER A 261 25.18 -13.75 13.80
C SER A 261 24.11 -13.75 14.89
N VAL A 262 23.91 -12.58 15.50
CA VAL A 262 22.79 -12.31 16.43
C VAL A 262 21.45 -12.16 15.71
N LYS A 263 21.44 -12.21 14.37
CA LYS A 263 20.24 -12.19 13.55
C LYS A 263 20.14 -13.50 12.77
N ASP A 264 18.95 -14.08 12.72
CA ASP A 264 18.62 -15.11 11.74
C ASP A 264 17.84 -14.43 10.60
N ILE A 265 18.48 -14.28 9.44
CA ILE A 265 17.86 -13.77 8.22
C ILE A 265 17.94 -14.87 7.18
N ARG A 266 16.81 -15.16 6.54
CA ARG A 266 16.66 -16.24 5.58
C ARG A 266 16.30 -15.74 4.20
N HIS A 267 16.89 -16.39 3.21
CA HIS A 267 16.42 -16.40 1.84
C HIS A 267 15.37 -17.50 1.73
N ILE A 268 14.21 -17.17 1.17
CA ILE A 268 13.10 -18.12 1.03
C ILE A 268 12.66 -18.12 -0.43
N GLU A 269 12.58 -19.30 -1.02
CA GLU A 269 12.16 -19.52 -2.40
C GLU A 269 10.80 -20.22 -2.39
N ILE A 270 9.84 -19.69 -3.14
CA ILE A 270 8.47 -20.20 -3.20
C ILE A 270 8.10 -20.40 -4.67
N SER A 271 7.56 -21.58 -4.98
CA SER A 271 7.16 -21.92 -6.35
C SER A 271 5.87 -21.21 -6.76
N LEU A 272 5.87 -20.68 -7.97
CA LEU A 272 4.71 -20.15 -8.69
C LEU A 272 4.27 -21.06 -9.86
N GLU A 273 4.86 -22.26 -9.97
CA GLU A 273 4.54 -23.21 -11.03
C GLU A 273 3.02 -23.46 -11.10
N ASP A 274 2.49 -23.55 -12.32
CA ASP A 274 1.06 -23.72 -12.64
C ASP A 274 0.10 -22.63 -12.12
N SER A 275 0.58 -21.59 -11.43
CA SER A 275 -0.27 -20.53 -10.89
C SER A 275 -0.66 -19.48 -11.94
N GLY A 276 0.21 -19.22 -12.91
CA GLY A 276 0.08 -18.06 -13.80
C GLY A 276 0.16 -16.70 -13.08
N ILE A 277 0.68 -16.66 -11.84
CA ILE A 277 0.93 -15.43 -11.11
C ILE A 277 2.06 -14.68 -11.78
N THR A 278 1.84 -13.38 -12.00
CA THR A 278 2.87 -12.45 -12.47
C THR A 278 3.09 -11.35 -11.43
N TYR A 279 4.34 -10.96 -11.21
CA TYR A 279 4.74 -9.86 -10.35
C TYR A 279 5.87 -9.03 -10.98
N GLN A 280 6.07 -7.81 -10.46
CA GLN A 280 7.15 -6.94 -10.88
C GLN A 280 8.10 -6.66 -9.71
N ALA A 281 9.36 -6.35 -10.03
CA ALA A 281 10.32 -5.94 -9.03
C ALA A 281 9.80 -4.70 -8.26
N GLY A 282 9.74 -4.83 -6.92
CA GLY A 282 9.17 -3.83 -6.02
C GLY A 282 7.75 -4.14 -5.52
N ASP A 283 7.11 -5.19 -6.04
CA ASP A 283 5.89 -5.75 -5.44
C ASP A 283 6.14 -6.41 -4.08
N ALA A 284 5.06 -6.63 -3.34
CA ALA A 284 5.08 -7.38 -2.10
C ALA A 284 4.33 -8.71 -2.27
N LEU A 285 4.79 -9.74 -1.57
CA LEU A 285 4.09 -11.01 -1.44
C LEU A 285 3.33 -11.03 -0.12
N GLY A 286 2.02 -11.20 -0.19
CA GLY A 286 1.19 -11.49 0.97
C GLY A 286 1.26 -12.97 1.31
N VAL A 287 1.61 -13.27 2.56
CA VAL A 287 1.76 -14.62 3.09
C VAL A 287 0.71 -14.85 4.18
N TRP A 288 -0.20 -15.78 3.92
CA TRP A 288 -1.06 -16.36 4.95
C TRP A 288 -0.28 -17.42 5.71
N PHE A 289 -0.27 -17.32 7.03
CA PHE A 289 0.48 -18.20 7.92
C PHE A 289 -0.46 -18.93 8.87
N LYS A 290 0.07 -19.97 9.52
CA LYS A 290 -0.60 -20.67 10.62
C LYS A 290 0.18 -20.42 11.91
N ASN A 291 -0.53 -20.27 13.03
CA ASN A 291 0.11 -20.17 14.34
C ASN A 291 0.82 -21.50 14.67
N ALA A 292 1.94 -21.42 15.39
CA ALA A 292 2.66 -22.60 15.84
C ALA A 292 1.79 -23.48 16.73
N GLU A 293 1.77 -24.79 16.49
CA GLU A 293 0.96 -25.73 17.28
C GLU A 293 1.28 -25.65 18.79
N THR A 294 2.57 -25.44 19.12
CA THR A 294 3.01 -25.28 20.51
C THR A 294 2.42 -24.05 21.20
N LEU A 295 2.26 -22.94 20.48
CA LEU A 295 1.63 -21.72 20.99
C LEU A 295 0.12 -21.94 21.21
N VAL A 296 -0.54 -22.60 20.26
CA VAL A 296 -1.97 -22.90 20.33
C VAL A 296 -2.25 -23.85 21.50
N ASP A 297 -1.46 -24.91 21.64
CA ASP A 297 -1.61 -25.90 22.71
C ASP A 297 -1.33 -25.29 24.09
N GLU A 298 -0.34 -24.39 24.19
CA GLU A 298 -0.08 -23.65 25.43
C GLU A 298 -1.28 -22.76 25.81
N LEU A 299 -1.80 -21.96 24.86
CA LEU A 299 -2.92 -21.07 25.12
C LEU A 299 -4.16 -21.85 25.58
N ILE A 300 -4.52 -22.93 24.88
CA ILE A 300 -5.64 -23.81 25.26
C ILE A 300 -5.42 -24.39 26.65
N GLY A 301 -4.20 -24.82 26.96
CA GLY A 301 -3.83 -25.36 28.26
C GLY A 301 -3.97 -24.35 29.41
N LEU A 302 -3.53 -23.10 29.21
CA LEU A 302 -3.59 -22.04 30.22
C LEU A 302 -5.03 -21.72 30.64
N VAL A 303 -5.98 -21.75 29.71
CA VAL A 303 -7.41 -21.53 30.01
C VAL A 303 -8.21 -22.82 30.23
N SER A 304 -7.55 -23.99 30.20
CA SER A 304 -8.15 -25.30 30.45
C SER A 304 -9.34 -25.65 29.53
N LEU A 305 -9.25 -25.24 28.26
CA LEU A 305 -10.28 -25.51 27.25
C LEU A 305 -10.07 -26.84 26.52
N ASN A 306 -11.13 -27.35 25.89
CA ASN A 306 -11.04 -28.53 25.02
C ASN A 306 -10.71 -28.11 23.58
N ALA A 307 -9.58 -28.60 23.05
CA ALA A 307 -9.14 -28.33 21.68
C ALA A 307 -10.16 -28.71 20.59
N ALA A 308 -11.01 -29.71 20.86
CA ALA A 308 -12.05 -30.18 19.94
C ALA A 308 -13.43 -29.55 20.19
N GLU A 309 -13.55 -28.59 21.12
CA GLU A 309 -14.78 -27.85 21.33
C GLU A 309 -15.14 -27.07 20.05
N GLU A 310 -16.41 -27.14 19.66
CA GLU A 310 -16.92 -26.45 18.48
C GLU A 310 -17.10 -24.97 18.80
N VAL A 311 -16.49 -24.12 17.97
CA VAL A 311 -16.60 -22.65 18.02
C VAL A 311 -16.99 -22.11 16.66
N THR A 312 -17.55 -20.91 16.63
CA THR A 312 -17.93 -20.23 15.40
C THR A 312 -16.98 -19.07 15.12
N VAL A 313 -16.41 -19.03 13.91
CA VAL A 313 -15.63 -17.91 13.37
C VAL A 313 -16.26 -17.54 12.03
N ASP A 314 -16.65 -16.29 11.83
CA ASP A 314 -17.32 -15.80 10.61
C ASP A 314 -18.44 -16.74 10.11
N ASP A 315 -19.38 -17.04 11.01
CA ASP A 315 -20.53 -17.93 10.78
C ASP A 315 -20.17 -19.39 10.39
N THR A 316 -18.90 -19.77 10.53
CA THR A 316 -18.40 -21.13 10.24
C THR A 316 -18.05 -21.86 11.52
N ALA A 317 -18.69 -23.00 11.77
CA ALA A 317 -18.39 -23.87 12.90
C ALA A 317 -17.12 -24.71 12.64
N MET A 318 -16.19 -24.71 13.58
CA MET A 318 -14.94 -25.48 13.51
C MET A 318 -14.38 -25.80 14.92
N PRO A 319 -13.43 -26.75 15.04
CA PRO A 319 -12.75 -27.01 16.32
C PRO A 319 -11.93 -25.81 16.80
N LEU A 320 -11.92 -25.56 18.12
CA LEU A 320 -11.14 -24.48 18.75
C LEU A 320 -9.67 -24.46 18.31
N LYS A 321 -9.01 -25.63 18.30
CA LYS A 321 -7.61 -25.71 17.87
C LYS A 321 -7.42 -25.27 16.42
N GLN A 322 -8.37 -25.58 15.54
CA GLN A 322 -8.32 -25.14 14.14
C GLN A 322 -8.51 -23.62 14.04
N ALA A 323 -9.50 -23.06 14.74
CA ALA A 323 -9.75 -21.62 14.77
C ALA A 323 -8.51 -20.84 15.23
N LEU A 324 -7.89 -21.25 16.34
CA LEU A 324 -6.68 -20.63 16.88
C LEU A 324 -5.45 -20.82 15.98
N THR A 325 -5.40 -21.91 15.21
CA THR A 325 -4.27 -22.18 14.31
C THR A 325 -4.35 -21.37 13.02
N GLU A 326 -5.54 -21.26 12.42
CA GLU A 326 -5.70 -20.82 11.03
C GLU A 326 -6.42 -19.47 10.87
N LYS A 327 -7.17 -19.03 11.89
CA LYS A 327 -8.12 -17.92 11.73
C LYS A 327 -7.92 -16.74 12.67
N LEU A 328 -7.17 -16.90 13.76
CA LEU A 328 -7.09 -15.89 14.83
C LEU A 328 -5.66 -15.46 15.13
N GLU A 329 -5.46 -14.17 15.40
CA GLU A 329 -4.16 -13.59 15.76
C GLU A 329 -3.77 -13.89 17.21
N LEU A 330 -2.60 -14.52 17.42
CA LEU A 330 -2.10 -14.90 18.75
C LEU A 330 -0.76 -14.26 19.13
N THR A 331 -0.02 -13.76 18.14
CA THR A 331 1.36 -13.29 18.27
C THR A 331 1.47 -11.78 18.52
N LEU A 332 0.37 -11.04 18.41
CA LEU A 332 0.29 -9.62 18.73
C LEU A 332 -0.76 -9.35 19.81
N SER A 333 -0.42 -8.52 20.78
CA SER A 333 -1.37 -8.00 21.76
C SER A 333 -1.96 -6.66 21.33
N TYR A 334 -3.21 -6.42 21.73
CA TYR A 334 -3.94 -5.18 21.41
C TYR A 334 -4.99 -4.90 22.50
N PRO A 335 -5.37 -3.61 22.71
CA PRO A 335 -6.24 -3.21 23.83
C PRO A 335 -7.57 -3.95 23.91
N ASN A 336 -8.18 -4.23 22.75
CA ASN A 336 -9.51 -4.85 22.69
C ASN A 336 -9.51 -6.28 23.21
N PHE A 337 -8.45 -7.06 22.94
CA PHE A 337 -8.29 -8.40 23.53
C PHE A 337 -8.25 -8.31 25.07
N ILE A 338 -7.42 -7.42 25.61
CA ILE A 338 -7.28 -7.27 27.08
C ILE A 338 -8.62 -6.91 27.71
N LYS A 339 -9.36 -5.98 27.10
CA LYS A 339 -10.69 -5.58 27.56
C LYS A 339 -11.70 -6.73 27.53
N ALA A 340 -11.74 -7.49 26.43
CA ALA A 340 -12.65 -8.63 26.28
C ALA A 340 -12.29 -9.76 27.26
N TYR A 341 -11.01 -10.11 27.35
CA TYR A 341 -10.51 -11.13 28.28
C TYR A 341 -10.72 -10.72 29.74
N GLN A 342 -10.48 -9.45 30.10
CA GLN A 342 -10.79 -8.90 31.43
C GLN A 342 -12.28 -9.01 31.74
N SER A 343 -13.16 -8.68 30.79
CA SER A 343 -14.61 -8.74 30.97
C SER A 343 -15.10 -10.18 31.16
N ALA A 344 -14.51 -11.14 30.44
CA ALA A 344 -14.87 -12.55 30.52
C ALA A 344 -14.36 -13.22 31.81
N THR A 345 -13.14 -12.89 32.24
CA THR A 345 -12.48 -13.52 33.39
C THR A 345 -12.72 -12.80 34.73
N GLY A 346 -13.07 -11.51 34.69
CA GLY A 346 -13.17 -10.66 35.88
C GLY A 346 -11.83 -10.29 36.51
N SER A 347 -10.71 -10.39 35.78
CA SER A 347 -9.37 -10.09 36.31
C SER A 347 -9.24 -8.65 36.81
N SER A 348 -8.99 -8.47 38.11
CA SER A 348 -8.85 -7.15 38.73
C SER A 348 -7.58 -6.43 38.31
N SER A 349 -6.47 -7.16 38.15
CA SER A 349 -5.20 -6.60 37.69
C SER A 349 -5.26 -6.10 36.24
N LEU A 350 -6.04 -6.78 35.38
CA LEU A 350 -6.29 -6.26 34.03
C LEU A 350 -7.20 -5.03 34.06
N ALA A 351 -8.16 -4.96 34.98
CA ALA A 351 -9.02 -3.79 35.14
C ALA A 351 -8.18 -2.55 35.51
N GLU A 352 -7.24 -2.69 36.44
CA GLU A 352 -6.30 -1.62 36.81
C GLU A 352 -5.43 -1.17 35.62
N LEU A 353 -4.89 -2.12 34.84
CA LEU A 353 -4.10 -1.79 33.64
C LEU A 353 -4.91 -0.99 32.61
N LEU A 354 -6.21 -1.29 32.45
CA LEU A 354 -7.09 -0.60 31.50
C LEU A 354 -7.40 0.85 31.90
N GLU A 355 -7.18 1.26 33.15
CA GLU A 355 -7.40 2.64 33.61
C GLU A 355 -6.32 3.61 33.10
N ASP A 356 -5.09 3.12 32.90
CA ASP A 356 -3.97 3.91 32.40
C ASP A 356 -3.46 3.41 31.05
N LYS A 357 -3.81 4.16 30.00
CA LYS A 357 -3.41 3.88 28.62
C LYS A 357 -1.89 3.80 28.42
N ALA A 358 -1.10 4.61 29.14
CA ALA A 358 0.35 4.61 28.97
C ALA A 358 0.98 3.34 29.57
N THR A 359 0.51 2.94 30.75
CA THR A 359 0.91 1.69 31.40
C THR A 359 0.47 0.47 30.58
N LEU A 360 -0.80 0.44 30.11
CA LEU A 360 -1.30 -0.63 29.25
C LEU A 360 -0.46 -0.82 27.99
N ARG A 361 -0.10 0.28 27.32
CA ARG A 361 0.74 0.25 26.12
C ARG A 361 2.12 -0.34 26.41
N THR A 362 2.76 0.11 27.48
CA THR A 362 4.08 -0.40 27.87
C THR A 362 4.01 -1.89 28.21
N TYR A 363 2.95 -2.32 28.87
CA TYR A 363 2.70 -3.73 29.20
C TYR A 363 2.54 -4.62 27.96
N MET A 364 1.78 -4.15 26.96
CA MET A 364 1.53 -4.86 25.69
C MET A 364 2.75 -4.93 24.78
N ALA A 365 3.58 -3.88 24.74
CA ALA A 365 4.68 -3.77 23.79
C ALA A 365 5.70 -4.93 23.85
N GLU A 366 5.79 -5.61 24.99
CA GLU A 366 6.70 -6.74 25.21
C GLU A 366 5.99 -8.10 25.24
N ARG A 367 4.67 -8.16 25.04
CA ARG A 367 3.84 -9.36 25.29
C ARG A 367 3.00 -9.77 24.11
N GLN A 368 2.96 -11.07 23.86
CA GLN A 368 1.97 -11.72 23.00
C GLN A 368 0.71 -12.06 23.81
N ILE A 369 -0.35 -12.50 23.13
CA ILE A 369 -1.63 -12.86 23.76
C ILE A 369 -1.44 -13.91 24.86
N VAL A 370 -0.62 -14.93 24.59
CA VAL A 370 -0.34 -16.02 25.53
C VAL A 370 0.29 -15.52 26.83
N ASP A 371 1.13 -14.48 26.77
CA ASP A 371 1.78 -13.92 27.96
C ASP A 371 0.78 -13.22 28.87
N ILE A 372 -0.20 -12.51 28.28
CA ILE A 372 -1.26 -11.83 29.03
C ILE A 372 -2.14 -12.85 29.76
N VAL A 373 -2.48 -13.95 29.08
CA VAL A 373 -3.25 -15.05 29.69
C VAL A 373 -2.44 -15.73 30.80
N ARG A 374 -1.12 -15.89 30.62
CA ARG A 374 -0.21 -16.46 31.62
C ARG A 374 -0.07 -15.57 32.86
N ASP A 375 0.07 -14.27 32.67
CA ASP A 375 0.18 -13.28 33.75
C ASP A 375 -1.14 -13.12 34.51
N HIS A 376 -2.28 -13.33 33.84
CA HIS A 376 -3.61 -13.12 34.35
C HIS A 376 -4.49 -14.37 34.16
N PRO A 377 -4.23 -15.45 34.92
CA PRO A 377 -4.97 -16.69 34.79
C PRO A 377 -6.46 -16.47 35.14
N GLY A 378 -7.34 -16.96 34.29
CA GLY A 378 -8.79 -16.82 34.43
C GLY A 378 -9.55 -17.87 33.65
N GLN A 379 -10.84 -18.03 33.96
CA GLN A 379 -11.74 -18.94 33.25
C GLN A 379 -12.50 -18.18 32.17
N ILE A 380 -12.52 -18.72 30.96
CA ILE A 380 -13.22 -18.17 29.79
C ILE A 380 -13.80 -19.33 28.99
N SER A 381 -14.94 -19.16 28.33
CA SER A 381 -15.46 -20.19 27.41
C SER A 381 -14.70 -20.17 26.08
N ALA A 382 -14.74 -21.27 25.32
CA ALA A 382 -14.07 -21.32 24.02
C ALA A 382 -14.58 -20.24 23.06
N GLN A 383 -15.89 -20.05 22.98
CA GLN A 383 -16.46 -18.99 22.13
C GLN A 383 -16.07 -17.59 22.62
N ALA A 384 -16.07 -17.33 23.92
CA ALA A 384 -15.67 -16.00 24.43
C ALA A 384 -14.19 -15.70 24.19
N LEU A 385 -13.32 -16.72 24.19
CA LEU A 385 -11.91 -16.56 23.79
C LEU A 385 -11.80 -16.22 22.30
N VAL A 386 -12.53 -16.94 21.45
CA VAL A 386 -12.59 -16.66 20.00
C VAL A 386 -13.10 -15.25 19.73
N ASP A 387 -14.19 -14.84 20.36
CA ASP A 387 -14.79 -13.51 20.20
C ASP A 387 -13.89 -12.36 20.71
N ALA A 388 -12.95 -12.67 21.61
CA ALA A 388 -11.95 -11.70 22.10
C ALA A 388 -10.77 -11.54 21.12
N LEU A 389 -10.54 -12.51 20.24
CA LEU A 389 -9.45 -12.54 19.30
C LEU A 389 -9.87 -11.89 17.97
N ARG A 390 -8.91 -11.23 17.32
CA ARG A 390 -9.12 -10.65 15.98
C ARG A 390 -8.77 -11.67 14.91
N PRO A 391 -9.34 -11.55 13.70
CA PRO A 391 -8.95 -12.38 12.57
C PRO A 391 -7.45 -12.31 12.29
N LEU A 392 -6.88 -13.44 11.88
CA LEU A 392 -5.51 -13.50 11.40
C LEU A 392 -5.40 -12.67 10.12
N THR A 393 -4.27 -12.00 9.93
CA THR A 393 -4.01 -11.21 8.73
C THR A 393 -2.75 -11.71 8.02
N PRO A 394 -2.69 -11.64 6.68
CA PRO A 394 -1.49 -12.04 5.97
C PRO A 394 -0.37 -11.02 6.23
N ARG A 395 0.87 -11.50 6.20
CA ARG A 395 2.03 -10.62 6.31
C ARG A 395 2.59 -10.31 4.92
N LEU A 396 2.79 -9.02 4.65
CA LEU A 396 3.42 -8.58 3.41
C LEU A 396 4.94 -8.61 3.56
N TYR A 397 5.61 -9.11 2.53
CA TYR A 397 7.06 -9.12 2.40
C TYR A 397 7.46 -8.51 1.06
N SER A 398 8.40 -7.56 1.05
CA SER A 398 8.96 -7.04 -0.20
C SER A 398 9.63 -8.18 -0.97
N ILE A 399 9.23 -8.37 -2.23
CA ILE A 399 9.78 -9.45 -3.06
C ILE A 399 11.26 -9.17 -3.35
N ALA A 400 12.08 -10.21 -3.17
CA ALA A 400 13.54 -10.16 -3.27
C ALA A 400 14.08 -10.73 -4.60
N SER A 401 13.20 -10.99 -5.55
CA SER A 401 13.53 -11.47 -6.91
C SER A 401 12.91 -10.60 -8.00
N SER A 402 13.53 -10.60 -9.18
CA SER A 402 12.87 -10.23 -10.44
C SER A 402 12.30 -11.49 -11.07
N GLN A 403 11.02 -11.46 -11.47
CA GLN A 403 10.40 -12.60 -12.14
C GLN A 403 11.06 -12.92 -13.49
N THR A 404 11.67 -11.92 -14.14
CA THR A 404 12.41 -12.12 -15.39
C THR A 404 13.66 -13.00 -15.18
N GLU A 405 14.21 -13.00 -13.97
CA GLU A 405 15.40 -13.80 -13.61
C GLU A 405 15.04 -15.18 -13.08
N VAL A 406 13.98 -15.29 -12.28
CA VAL A 406 13.65 -16.52 -11.53
C VAL A 406 12.40 -17.25 -12.05
N GLU A 407 11.82 -16.76 -13.15
CA GLU A 407 10.68 -17.36 -13.85
C GLU A 407 9.48 -17.65 -12.93
N ASP A 408 9.18 -18.92 -12.66
CA ASP A 408 8.07 -19.39 -11.84
C ASP A 408 8.45 -19.51 -10.36
N GLU A 409 9.29 -18.60 -9.85
CA GLU A 409 9.64 -18.50 -8.44
C GLU A 409 9.40 -17.08 -7.89
N VAL A 410 9.19 -16.98 -6.58
CA VAL A 410 9.21 -15.72 -5.85
C VAL A 410 10.06 -15.85 -4.59
N HIS A 411 10.98 -14.91 -4.42
CA HIS A 411 11.99 -14.98 -3.36
C HIS A 411 11.70 -13.93 -2.29
N LEU A 412 11.92 -14.27 -1.03
CA LEU A 412 11.79 -13.35 0.11
C LEU A 412 13.11 -13.26 0.89
N THR A 413 13.31 -12.12 1.57
CA THR A 413 14.37 -11.98 2.57
C THR A 413 13.74 -11.73 3.94
N VAL A 414 13.69 -12.75 4.78
CA VAL A 414 12.89 -12.75 6.01
C VAL A 414 13.81 -12.73 7.23
N ALA A 415 13.67 -11.72 8.10
CA ALA A 415 14.22 -11.78 9.44
C ALA A 415 13.33 -12.68 10.31
N HIS A 416 13.90 -13.76 10.83
CA HIS A 416 13.19 -14.66 11.74
C HIS A 416 13.05 -13.96 13.10
N VAL A 417 11.82 -13.59 13.44
CA VAL A 417 11.51 -13.06 14.77
C VAL A 417 11.45 -14.26 15.72
N ASP A 418 12.51 -14.41 16.51
CA ASP A 418 12.69 -15.46 17.51
C ASP A 418 13.45 -14.89 18.70
N TYR A 419 12.86 -14.95 19.89
CA TYR A 419 13.44 -14.36 21.10
C TYR A 419 12.97 -15.08 22.35
N GLU A 420 13.73 -15.00 23.43
CA GLU A 420 13.27 -15.41 24.75
C GLU A 420 12.75 -14.18 25.52
N ALA A 421 11.52 -14.28 26.02
CA ALA A 421 10.95 -13.32 26.96
C ALA A 421 10.18 -14.07 28.05
N PHE A 422 10.16 -13.52 29.27
CA PHE A 422 9.44 -14.10 30.41
C PHE A 422 9.78 -15.58 30.69
N GLY A 423 10.98 -16.03 30.32
CA GLY A 423 11.45 -17.42 30.51
C GLY A 423 10.88 -18.42 29.50
N VAL A 424 10.25 -17.95 28.41
CA VAL A 424 9.74 -18.79 27.32
C VAL A 424 10.23 -18.25 25.97
N ARG A 425 10.27 -19.13 24.96
CA ARG A 425 10.62 -18.76 23.59
C ARG A 425 9.38 -18.24 22.86
N HIS A 426 9.52 -17.13 22.15
CA HIS A 426 8.50 -16.51 21.32
C HIS A 426 8.95 -16.45 19.88
N GLN A 427 7.97 -16.55 18.98
CA GLN A 427 8.19 -16.40 17.55
C GLN A 427 7.17 -15.42 16.97
N GLY A 428 7.58 -14.66 15.95
CA GLY A 428 6.62 -13.92 15.13
C GLY A 428 5.83 -14.89 14.24
N GLY A 429 4.51 -14.69 14.11
CA GLY A 429 3.62 -15.63 13.42
C GLY A 429 4.09 -16.01 12.01
N ALA A 430 4.12 -15.05 11.09
CA ALA A 430 4.53 -15.30 9.69
C ALA A 430 6.00 -15.67 9.55
N SER A 431 6.92 -15.01 10.27
CA SER A 431 8.35 -15.31 10.16
C SER A 431 8.72 -16.66 10.75
N GLY A 432 8.09 -17.07 11.86
CA GLY A 432 8.27 -18.40 12.44
C GLY A 432 7.66 -19.48 11.54
N PHE A 433 6.53 -19.18 10.91
CA PHE A 433 5.96 -20.06 9.89
C PHE A 433 6.93 -20.25 8.71
N LEU A 434 7.35 -19.18 8.06
CA LEU A 434 8.23 -19.26 6.88
C LEU A 434 9.63 -19.83 7.17
N CYS A 435 10.17 -19.65 8.38
CA CYS A 435 11.51 -20.11 8.74
C CYS A 435 11.53 -21.49 9.41
N GLU A 436 10.41 -21.98 9.96
CA GLU A 436 10.36 -23.27 10.66
C GLU A 436 9.13 -24.09 10.26
N HIS A 437 7.92 -23.64 10.59
CA HIS A 437 6.72 -24.49 10.55
C HIS A 437 6.22 -24.80 9.13
N GLY A 438 6.16 -23.79 8.27
CA GLY A 438 5.79 -23.89 6.86
C GLY A 438 6.77 -24.72 6.05
N VAL A 439 8.07 -24.64 6.37
CA VAL A 439 9.10 -25.49 5.73
C VAL A 439 8.84 -26.97 6.04
N ALA A 440 8.43 -27.29 7.27
CA ALA A 440 8.07 -28.66 7.63
C ALA A 440 6.79 -29.15 6.95
N ALA A 441 5.83 -28.25 6.71
CA ALA A 441 4.59 -28.54 5.99
C ALA A 441 4.77 -28.62 4.46
N GLY A 442 5.76 -27.90 3.92
CA GLY A 442 6.10 -27.85 2.49
C GLY A 442 5.27 -26.85 1.65
N GLU A 443 4.25 -26.20 2.22
CA GLU A 443 3.33 -25.33 1.49
C GLU A 443 2.99 -24.04 2.25
N VAL A 444 2.61 -23.00 1.50
CA VAL A 444 2.21 -21.68 1.99
C VAL A 444 1.15 -21.04 1.09
N GLU A 445 0.19 -20.35 1.69
CA GLU A 445 -0.83 -19.59 0.94
C GLU A 445 -0.34 -18.16 0.66
N ILE A 446 -0.29 -17.79 -0.62
CA ILE A 446 0.30 -16.52 -1.09
C ILE A 446 -0.60 -15.75 -2.05
N PHE A 447 -0.37 -14.44 -2.14
CA PHE A 447 -0.89 -13.58 -3.20
C PHE A 447 0.07 -12.42 -3.45
N VAL A 448 0.03 -11.82 -4.64
CA VAL A 448 0.84 -10.63 -4.96
C VAL A 448 0.05 -9.38 -4.64
N GLU A 449 0.66 -8.47 -3.88
CA GLU A 449 0.17 -7.12 -3.65
C GLU A 449 0.98 -6.15 -4.52
N GLN A 450 0.31 -5.54 -5.50
CA GLN A 450 0.95 -4.63 -6.44
C GLN A 450 1.34 -3.31 -5.76
N ASN A 451 2.57 -2.85 -6.01
CA ASN A 451 3.10 -1.59 -5.48
C ASN A 451 3.56 -0.62 -6.58
N ASP A 452 2.61 0.07 -7.21
CA ASP A 452 2.89 1.07 -8.25
C ASP A 452 3.74 2.27 -7.75
N ASN A 453 3.88 2.41 -6.43
CA ASN A 453 4.63 3.49 -5.80
C ASN A 453 6.10 3.12 -5.53
N PHE A 454 6.51 1.87 -5.76
CA PHE A 454 7.88 1.42 -5.57
C PHE A 454 8.34 0.59 -6.79
N ARG A 455 8.87 1.30 -7.79
CA ARG A 455 9.24 0.75 -9.10
C ARG A 455 10.53 1.39 -9.60
N LEU A 456 11.28 0.63 -10.40
CA LEU A 456 12.38 1.17 -11.19
C LEU A 456 11.89 2.26 -12.17
N PRO A 457 12.77 3.18 -12.60
CA PRO A 457 12.43 4.18 -13.60
C PRO A 457 12.12 3.52 -14.95
N GLU A 458 11.14 4.05 -15.69
CA GLU A 458 10.79 3.55 -17.04
C GLU A 458 11.97 3.64 -18.02
N ASN A 459 12.83 4.64 -17.86
CA ASN A 459 14.06 4.76 -18.64
C ASN A 459 15.22 4.07 -17.91
N ASN A 460 15.69 2.97 -18.50
CA ASN A 460 16.78 2.14 -17.97
C ASN A 460 18.13 2.87 -17.84
N ASP A 461 18.34 3.98 -18.55
CA ASP A 461 19.55 4.82 -18.43
C ASP A 461 19.52 5.73 -17.19
N THR A 462 18.38 5.81 -16.50
CA THR A 462 18.21 6.67 -15.32
C THR A 462 18.99 6.08 -14.15
N PRO A 463 19.86 6.87 -13.48
CA PRO A 463 20.58 6.38 -12.30
C PRO A 463 19.64 6.08 -11.13
N VAL A 464 20.02 5.12 -10.28
CA VAL A 464 19.29 4.78 -9.07
C VAL A 464 20.21 4.72 -7.85
N ILE A 465 19.73 5.27 -6.74
CA ILE A 465 20.36 5.19 -5.42
C ILE A 465 19.42 4.39 -4.52
N MET A 466 19.92 3.30 -3.97
CA MET A 466 19.16 2.33 -3.18
C MET A 466 19.72 2.30 -1.76
N VAL A 467 18.88 2.59 -0.76
CA VAL A 467 19.28 2.59 0.66
C VAL A 467 18.47 1.56 1.42
N GLY A 468 19.09 0.42 1.75
CA GLY A 468 18.39 -0.74 2.31
C GLY A 468 19.22 -1.54 3.30
N PRO A 469 19.37 -1.10 4.55
CA PRO A 469 20.04 -1.89 5.58
C PRO A 469 19.19 -3.08 6.04
N GLY A 470 19.86 -4.16 6.47
CA GLY A 470 19.21 -5.39 6.92
C GLY A 470 18.31 -6.00 5.84
N THR A 471 17.09 -6.41 6.21
CA THR A 471 16.10 -6.96 5.27
C THR A 471 15.59 -5.95 4.25
N GLY A 472 15.83 -4.64 4.46
CA GLY A 472 15.52 -3.60 3.46
C GLY A 472 16.31 -3.76 2.16
N ILE A 473 17.27 -4.69 2.09
CA ILE A 473 17.96 -5.06 0.86
C ILE A 473 17.07 -5.85 -0.12
N ALA A 474 15.96 -6.43 0.35
CA ALA A 474 15.11 -7.34 -0.41
C ALA A 474 14.71 -6.79 -1.79
N PRO A 475 13.97 -5.67 -1.90
CA PRO A 475 13.55 -5.19 -3.21
C PRO A 475 14.72 -4.69 -4.06
N PHE A 476 15.87 -4.36 -3.46
CA PHE A 476 17.06 -3.95 -4.21
C PHE A 476 17.78 -5.12 -4.86
N ARG A 477 17.69 -6.32 -4.28
CA ARG A 477 18.10 -7.54 -4.97
C ARG A 477 17.25 -7.75 -6.23
N ALA A 478 15.92 -7.64 -6.10
CA ALA A 478 14.98 -7.70 -7.23
C ALA A 478 15.28 -6.64 -8.29
N PHE A 479 15.55 -5.39 -7.89
CA PHE A 479 15.89 -4.31 -8.81
C PHE A 479 17.18 -4.59 -9.58
N MET A 480 18.21 -5.15 -8.95
CA MET A 480 19.44 -5.48 -9.67
C MET A 480 19.23 -6.62 -10.66
N GLN A 481 18.50 -7.66 -10.29
CA GLN A 481 18.16 -8.75 -11.21
C GLN A 481 17.38 -8.23 -12.42
N GLU A 482 16.37 -7.38 -12.19
CA GLU A 482 15.60 -6.78 -13.27
C GLU A 482 16.47 -5.91 -14.19
N ARG A 483 17.39 -5.13 -13.61
CA ARG A 483 18.30 -4.27 -14.40
C ARG A 483 19.33 -5.07 -15.19
N ASP A 484 19.78 -6.20 -14.67
CA ASP A 484 20.64 -7.14 -15.40
C ASP A 484 19.87 -7.76 -16.59
N ALA A 485 18.67 -8.28 -16.31
CA ALA A 485 17.82 -8.90 -17.33
C ALA A 485 17.38 -7.94 -18.45
N GLN A 486 17.29 -6.64 -18.16
CA GLN A 486 16.96 -5.59 -19.13
C GLN A 486 18.18 -4.91 -19.76
N ASP A 487 19.41 -5.39 -19.52
CA ASP A 487 20.66 -4.79 -19.98
C ASP A 487 20.75 -3.27 -19.67
N ALA A 488 20.25 -2.86 -18.49
CA ALA A 488 20.12 -1.46 -18.14
C ALA A 488 21.49 -0.77 -17.98
N GLN A 489 21.67 0.38 -18.65
CA GLN A 489 22.95 1.11 -18.66
C GLN A 489 23.03 2.23 -17.62
N GLY A 490 21.90 2.57 -16.98
CA GLY A 490 21.87 3.59 -15.94
C GLY A 490 22.60 3.16 -14.68
N LYS A 491 23.26 4.12 -14.03
CA LYS A 491 24.14 3.83 -12.90
C LYS A 491 23.39 3.32 -11.66
N ASN A 492 24.00 2.41 -10.92
CA ASN A 492 23.41 1.80 -9.72
C ASN A 492 24.31 2.03 -8.49
N TRP A 493 23.72 2.55 -7.42
CA TRP A 493 24.41 2.71 -6.13
C TRP A 493 23.61 2.10 -4.99
N LEU A 494 24.20 1.09 -4.33
CA LEU A 494 23.64 0.50 -3.10
C LEU A 494 24.31 1.06 -1.83
N PHE A 495 23.52 1.53 -0.89
CA PHE A 495 23.89 1.75 0.51
C PHE A 495 23.30 0.63 1.37
N PHE A 496 24.17 -0.23 1.90
CA PHE A 496 23.78 -1.36 2.74
C PHE A 496 24.41 -1.26 4.12
N GLY A 497 23.71 -1.73 5.14
CA GLY A 497 24.24 -1.82 6.49
C GLY A 497 23.65 -2.94 7.33
N ASN A 498 24.48 -3.50 8.21
CA ASN A 498 24.09 -4.55 9.17
C ASN A 498 25.10 -4.56 10.36
N PRO A 499 25.01 -5.46 11.36
CA PRO A 499 25.96 -5.47 12.47
C PRO A 499 27.42 -5.69 12.07
N HIS A 500 27.74 -6.80 11.38
CA HIS A 500 29.12 -7.20 11.09
C HIS A 500 29.35 -7.58 9.63
N PHE A 501 30.52 -7.25 9.07
CA PHE A 501 30.87 -7.62 7.69
C PHE A 501 30.91 -9.13 7.45
N THR A 502 31.48 -9.89 8.38
CA THR A 502 31.71 -11.34 8.21
C THR A 502 30.51 -12.21 8.54
N GLN A 503 29.53 -11.67 9.26
CA GLN A 503 28.36 -12.43 9.73
C GLN A 503 27.06 -11.95 9.08
N ASP A 504 26.99 -10.69 8.63
CA ASP A 504 25.70 -10.06 8.34
C ASP A 504 25.64 -9.42 6.94
N PHE A 505 26.63 -9.67 6.08
CA PHE A 505 26.59 -9.16 4.71
C PHE A 505 25.73 -10.06 3.79
N LEU A 506 24.44 -9.73 3.75
CA LEU A 506 23.44 -10.44 2.97
C LEU A 506 23.77 -10.44 1.48
N TYR A 507 23.66 -11.59 0.83
CA TYR A 507 23.90 -11.79 -0.62
C TYR A 507 25.28 -11.30 -1.10
N GLN A 508 26.30 -11.35 -0.25
CA GLN A 508 27.64 -10.80 -0.52
C GLN A 508 28.22 -11.19 -1.89
N VAL A 509 28.08 -12.47 -2.27
CA VAL A 509 28.63 -12.99 -3.54
C VAL A 509 27.92 -12.39 -4.75
N GLU A 510 26.59 -12.24 -4.69
CA GLU A 510 25.80 -11.62 -5.77
C GLU A 510 26.24 -10.16 -5.98
N TRP A 511 26.35 -9.37 -4.90
CA TRP A 511 26.79 -7.98 -4.98
C TRP A 511 28.20 -7.83 -5.55
N GLN A 512 29.12 -8.73 -5.17
CA GLN A 512 30.46 -8.76 -5.77
C GLN A 512 30.42 -9.10 -7.26
N GLY A 513 29.49 -9.96 -7.67
CA GLY A 513 29.19 -10.25 -9.07
C GLY A 513 28.78 -9.00 -9.83
N TYR A 514 27.79 -8.26 -9.34
CA TYR A 514 27.31 -7.03 -9.99
C TYR A 514 28.37 -5.91 -10.05
N VAL A 515 29.19 -5.75 -9.01
CA VAL A 515 30.32 -4.80 -9.06
C VAL A 515 31.35 -5.21 -10.13
N LYS A 516 31.62 -6.51 -10.25
CA LYS A 516 32.58 -7.04 -11.21
C LYS A 516 32.08 -6.94 -12.66
N SER A 517 30.79 -7.16 -12.91
CA SER A 517 30.20 -7.01 -14.24
C SER A 517 30.09 -5.54 -14.66
N GLY A 518 30.11 -4.61 -13.69
CA GLY A 518 29.91 -3.19 -13.92
C GLY A 518 28.44 -2.76 -13.85
N LEU A 519 27.52 -3.70 -13.58
CA LEU A 519 26.12 -3.37 -13.35
C LEU A 519 25.94 -2.52 -12.09
N LEU A 520 26.64 -2.85 -10.99
CA LEU A 520 26.64 -2.04 -9.78
C LEU A 520 27.85 -1.10 -9.76
N ASP A 521 27.66 0.16 -10.11
CA ASP A 521 28.74 1.16 -10.11
C ASP A 521 29.36 1.32 -8.71
N LYS A 522 28.51 1.35 -7.68
CA LYS A 522 28.96 1.61 -6.31
C LYS A 522 28.17 0.81 -5.27
N ILE A 523 28.90 0.29 -4.30
CA ILE A 523 28.35 -0.25 -3.06
C ILE A 523 29.02 0.45 -1.88
N THR A 524 28.22 0.94 -0.95
CA THR A 524 28.69 1.64 0.25
C THR A 524 28.14 0.94 1.48
N LEU A 525 29.05 0.47 2.32
CA LEU A 525 28.75 -0.45 3.41
C LEU A 525 28.86 0.24 4.78
N ALA A 526 27.90 -0.05 5.66
CA ALA A 526 27.85 0.44 7.04
C ALA A 526 27.71 -0.73 8.03
N PHE A 527 28.81 -1.13 8.68
CA PHE A 527 28.79 -2.15 9.73
C PHE A 527 28.78 -1.50 11.10
N SER A 528 27.69 -1.70 11.84
CA SER A 528 27.44 -0.96 13.08
C SER A 528 28.24 -1.48 14.28
N ARG A 529 28.86 -2.67 14.19
CA ARG A 529 29.51 -3.35 15.31
C ARG A 529 30.94 -3.84 15.05
N ASP A 530 31.54 -3.50 13.90
CA ASP A 530 32.93 -3.87 13.56
C ASP A 530 33.97 -2.92 14.17
N GLN A 531 33.53 -1.81 14.75
CA GLN A 531 34.36 -0.81 15.43
C GLN A 531 33.64 -0.23 16.65
N ALA A 532 34.34 0.59 17.44
CA ALA A 532 33.82 1.17 18.68
C ALA A 532 32.62 2.12 18.43
N ASP A 533 32.72 2.95 17.39
CA ASP A 533 31.65 3.89 17.01
C ASP A 533 30.66 3.22 16.05
N LYS A 534 29.36 3.39 16.30
CA LYS A 534 28.33 2.81 15.43
C LYS A 534 28.28 3.56 14.09
N ILE A 535 28.51 2.84 13.00
CA ILE A 535 28.38 3.38 11.63
C ILE A 535 27.10 2.84 11.00
N TYR A 536 26.24 3.74 10.54
CA TYR A 536 24.98 3.44 9.86
C TYR A 536 24.94 4.08 8.46
N VAL A 537 23.93 3.73 7.67
CA VAL A 537 23.81 4.17 6.26
C VAL A 537 23.70 5.69 6.13
N GLN A 538 23.05 6.38 7.06
CA GLN A 538 22.97 7.85 7.08
C GLN A 538 24.34 8.52 7.26
N HIS A 539 25.27 7.90 8.01
CA HIS A 539 26.64 8.41 8.14
C HIS A 539 27.36 8.29 6.79
N ARG A 540 27.21 7.14 6.13
CA ARG A 540 27.79 6.90 4.80
C ARG A 540 27.21 7.81 3.72
N LEU A 541 25.91 8.09 3.78
CA LEU A 541 25.27 9.07 2.89
C LEU A 541 25.90 10.45 3.06
N LEU A 542 26.07 10.93 4.31
CA LEU A 542 26.67 12.23 4.58
C LEU A 542 28.13 12.30 4.10
N GLU A 543 28.91 11.24 4.30
CA GLU A 543 30.30 11.12 3.79
C GLU A 543 30.35 11.24 2.26
N GLN A 544 29.40 10.63 1.57
CA GLN A 544 29.31 10.60 0.10
C GLN A 544 28.42 11.73 -0.47
N GLY A 545 28.01 12.68 0.36
CA GLY A 545 26.88 13.56 0.07
C GLY A 545 27.02 14.40 -1.20
N GLN A 546 28.24 14.81 -1.57
CA GLN A 546 28.45 15.57 -2.79
C GLN A 546 28.01 14.77 -4.02
N GLU A 547 28.47 13.53 -4.13
CA GLU A 547 28.19 12.67 -5.29
C GLU A 547 26.73 12.19 -5.29
N VAL A 548 26.16 11.94 -4.09
CA VAL A 548 24.71 11.70 -3.95
C VAL A 548 23.92 12.87 -4.56
N TYR A 549 24.27 14.11 -4.21
CA TYR A 549 23.62 15.29 -4.78
C TYR A 549 23.83 15.41 -6.29
N GLU A 550 25.04 15.14 -6.80
CA GLU A 550 25.33 15.14 -8.23
C GLU A 550 24.47 14.13 -9.02
N TRP A 551 24.23 12.94 -8.46
CA TRP A 551 23.33 11.94 -9.06
C TRP A 551 21.88 12.40 -9.03
N LEU A 552 21.42 13.05 -7.96
CA LEU A 552 20.08 13.65 -7.91
C LEU A 552 19.91 14.72 -9.00
N GLU A 553 20.92 15.55 -9.24
CA GLU A 553 20.89 16.54 -10.33
C GLU A 553 20.94 15.89 -11.72
N GLN A 554 21.49 14.68 -11.84
CA GLN A 554 21.46 13.85 -13.07
C GLN A 554 20.12 13.13 -13.29
N GLY A 555 19.12 13.37 -12.45
CA GLY A 555 17.80 12.74 -12.60
C GLY A 555 17.65 11.43 -11.81
N ALA A 556 18.59 11.07 -10.94
CA ALA A 556 18.52 9.81 -10.21
C ALA A 556 17.22 9.64 -9.41
N HIS A 557 16.76 8.40 -9.33
CA HIS A 557 15.73 7.99 -8.38
C HIS A 557 16.40 7.52 -7.08
N PHE A 558 15.81 7.89 -5.95
CA PHE A 558 16.31 7.57 -4.62
C PHE A 558 15.28 6.71 -3.89
N TYR A 559 15.70 5.51 -3.50
CA TYR A 559 14.85 4.52 -2.85
C TYR A 559 15.32 4.25 -1.43
N VAL A 560 14.37 4.11 -0.51
CA VAL A 560 14.62 3.73 0.89
C VAL A 560 13.76 2.53 1.24
N CYS A 561 14.36 1.47 1.79
CA CYS A 561 13.61 0.30 2.25
C CYS A 561 14.11 -0.21 3.61
N GLY A 562 13.20 -0.66 4.47
CA GLY A 562 13.49 -1.21 5.80
C GLY A 562 12.72 -0.50 6.93
N ASP A 563 13.37 -0.34 8.09
CA ASP A 563 12.76 0.18 9.32
C ASP A 563 12.17 1.60 9.15
N ALA A 564 10.84 1.70 9.31
CA ALA A 564 10.11 2.98 9.25
C ALA A 564 10.32 3.86 10.48
N MET A 565 10.56 3.26 11.65
CA MET A 565 10.56 3.97 12.93
C MET A 565 11.76 4.90 13.12
N HIS A 566 12.95 4.44 12.75
CA HIS A 566 14.22 5.13 12.99
C HIS A 566 14.99 5.36 11.69
N MET A 567 15.28 4.29 10.94
CA MET A 567 16.19 4.31 9.80
C MET A 567 15.70 5.24 8.69
N ALA A 568 14.42 5.13 8.31
CA ALA A 568 13.85 5.97 7.26
C ALA A 568 13.94 7.48 7.61
N LYS A 569 13.67 7.84 8.88
CA LYS A 569 13.74 9.23 9.36
C LYS A 569 15.18 9.77 9.34
N ASP A 570 16.13 8.95 9.77
CA ASP A 570 17.55 9.31 9.77
C ASP A 570 18.12 9.47 8.35
N VAL A 571 17.73 8.60 7.42
CA VAL A 571 18.10 8.70 6.00
C VAL A 571 17.51 9.96 5.37
N GLU A 572 16.25 10.27 5.65
CA GLU A 572 15.62 11.50 5.15
C GLU A 572 16.29 12.76 5.68
N ALA A 573 16.62 12.79 6.99
CA ALA A 573 17.34 13.90 7.59
C ALA A 573 18.74 14.08 6.98
N ALA A 574 19.45 12.98 6.71
CA ALA A 574 20.73 13.01 6.02
C ALA A 574 20.58 13.53 4.58
N LEU A 575 19.56 13.08 3.84
CA LEU A 575 19.28 13.53 2.48
C LEU A 575 18.95 15.03 2.42
N LEU A 576 18.13 15.54 3.34
CA LEU A 576 17.86 16.97 3.48
C LEU A 576 19.13 17.78 3.76
N SER A 577 20.01 17.26 4.63
CA SER A 577 21.30 17.89 4.92
C SER A 577 22.22 17.92 3.70
N ILE A 578 22.23 16.85 2.90
CA ILE A 578 22.96 16.76 1.62
C ILE A 578 22.44 17.80 0.64
N ILE A 579 21.12 17.87 0.42
CA ILE A 579 20.48 18.81 -0.50
C ILE A 579 20.76 20.26 -0.06
N ALA A 580 20.65 20.56 1.23
CA ALA A 580 20.93 21.90 1.76
C ALA A 580 22.40 22.30 1.51
N LYS A 581 23.33 21.42 1.87
CA LYS A 581 24.77 21.70 1.79
C LYS A 581 25.28 21.79 0.36
N TYR A 582 25.00 20.79 -0.48
CA TYR A 582 25.58 20.69 -1.82
C TYR A 582 24.73 21.39 -2.89
N GLY A 583 23.44 21.59 -2.63
CA GLY A 583 22.57 22.43 -3.47
C GLY A 583 22.59 23.92 -3.11
N ASN A 584 23.32 24.32 -2.07
CA ASN A 584 23.34 25.67 -1.51
C ASN A 584 21.91 26.21 -1.25
N LYS A 585 21.08 25.36 -0.63
CA LYS A 585 19.66 25.61 -0.35
C LYS A 585 19.46 25.91 1.13
N SER A 586 18.47 26.76 1.43
CA SER A 586 17.96 26.86 2.80
C SER A 586 17.29 25.55 3.23
N GLU A 587 17.03 25.39 4.52
CA GLU A 587 16.28 24.21 5.02
C GLU A 587 14.88 24.11 4.39
N GLU A 588 14.20 25.25 4.23
CA GLU A 588 12.88 25.32 3.59
C GLU A 588 12.95 24.90 2.11
N ASP A 589 13.96 25.37 1.38
CA ASP A 589 14.17 25.02 -0.02
C ASP A 589 14.59 23.54 -0.19
N ALA A 590 15.34 22.98 0.76
CA ALA A 590 15.71 21.56 0.76
C ALA A 590 14.48 20.67 0.97
N LYS A 591 13.58 21.04 1.89
CA LYS A 591 12.28 20.36 2.07
C LYS A 591 11.42 20.46 0.82
N ALA A 592 11.32 21.65 0.22
CA ALA A 592 10.60 21.84 -1.04
C ALA A 592 11.18 21.01 -2.19
N TYR A 593 12.51 20.86 -2.26
CA TYR A 593 13.19 20.00 -3.23
C TYR A 593 12.83 18.53 -3.02
N LEU A 594 12.86 18.03 -1.78
CA LEU A 594 12.47 16.65 -1.49
C LEU A 594 11.00 16.38 -1.82
N VAL A 595 10.10 17.33 -1.55
CA VAL A 595 8.69 17.26 -1.97
C VAL A 595 8.58 17.19 -3.50
N ALA A 596 9.39 17.97 -4.23
CA ALA A 596 9.42 17.90 -5.68
C ALA A 596 9.92 16.53 -6.19
N LEU A 597 10.91 15.92 -5.53
CA LEU A 597 11.35 14.55 -5.85
C LEU A 597 10.24 13.52 -5.62
N ARG A 598 9.51 13.59 -4.50
CA ARG A 598 8.35 12.72 -4.22
C ARG A 598 7.30 12.84 -5.31
N LYS A 599 6.93 14.08 -5.67
CA LYS A 599 5.94 14.34 -6.71
C LYS A 599 6.37 13.83 -8.09
N ALA A 600 7.67 13.88 -8.37
CA ALA A 600 8.25 13.34 -9.59
C ALA A 600 8.44 11.81 -9.55
N LYS A 601 8.01 11.12 -8.47
CA LYS A 601 8.27 9.70 -8.20
C LYS A 601 9.76 9.34 -8.23
N ARG A 602 10.60 10.26 -7.76
CA ARG A 602 12.07 10.13 -7.70
C ARG A 602 12.61 9.97 -6.28
N TYR A 603 11.74 10.07 -5.27
CA TYR A 603 12.04 9.65 -3.89
C TYR A 603 10.91 8.71 -3.44
N GLN A 604 11.22 7.43 -3.29
CA GLN A 604 10.25 6.36 -3.03
C GLN A 604 10.68 5.57 -1.80
N LYS A 605 9.71 5.13 -1.00
CA LYS A 605 9.95 4.38 0.23
C LYS A 605 9.14 3.09 0.24
N ASP A 606 9.76 2.02 0.68
CA ASP A 606 9.10 0.78 1.06
C ASP A 606 9.53 0.43 2.49
N VAL A 607 8.87 1.08 3.46
CA VAL A 607 9.25 1.06 4.87
C VAL A 607 8.13 0.54 5.74
N TYR A 608 8.49 -0.27 6.73
CA TYR A 608 7.57 -1.04 7.57
C TYR A 608 7.99 -1.06 9.04
#